data_AF-A0A3A1XWH7-F1
#
_entry.id   AF-A0A3A1XWH7-F1
#
_cell.length_a   1.000
_cell.length_b   1.000
_cell.length_c   1.000
_cell.angle_alpha   90.00
_cell.angle_beta   90.00
_cell.angle_gamma   90.00
#
_symmetry.space_group_name_H-M   'P 1'
#
loop_
_entity.id
_entity.type
_entity.pdbx_description
1 polymer ?
#
loop_
_entity_poly.entity_id
_entity_poly.type
_entity_poly.pdbx_seq_one_letter_code
_entity_poly.pdbx_strand_id
1 'polypeptide(L)'
;YKYYCAKYEYDGFNCTLLDNIRNIRNAAAHSNCVIHDLTNKAGFYNNYLVSRVVKLLAGVKKRTIQDRLKNKCVQDFISLLIAVDDVIKSEDLKNHCLQEIKELFDGRMVRNKDLYKSSTSLQQMYIFCKEIVHNVQPS
;
A
#
# COMPACT_ATOMS: atom_id res chain seq x y z
N TYR A 1 -0.17 -18.88 6.45
CA TYR A 1 -1.19 -18.08 7.16
C TYR A 1 -2.61 -18.66 7.13
N LYS A 2 -3.05 -19.37 6.07
CA LYS A 2 -4.41 -19.96 6.00
C LYS A 2 -4.81 -20.78 7.24
N TYR A 3 -3.93 -21.66 7.73
CA TYR A 3 -4.16 -22.45 8.95
C TYR A 3 -4.35 -21.59 10.21
N TYR A 4 -3.52 -20.56 10.39
CA TYR A 4 -3.59 -19.67 11.55
C TYR A 4 -4.91 -18.88 11.56
N CYS A 5 -5.32 -18.35 10.42
CA CYS A 5 -6.58 -17.60 10.29
C CYS A 5 -7.83 -18.46 10.37
N ALA A 6 -7.74 -19.74 9.99
CA ALA A 6 -8.82 -20.71 10.21
C ALA A 6 -8.99 -21.08 11.69
N LYS A 7 -7.92 -20.93 12.49
CA LYS A 7 -7.90 -21.29 13.92
C LYS A 7 -8.23 -20.12 14.83
N TYR A 8 -7.88 -18.90 14.43
CA TYR A 8 -8.13 -17.68 15.17
C TYR A 8 -8.95 -16.75 14.27
N GLU A 9 -10.27 -16.79 14.42
CA GLU A 9 -11.17 -15.82 13.78
C GLU A 9 -10.85 -14.44 14.35
N TYR A 10 -10.22 -13.60 13.54
CA TYR A 10 -10.09 -12.18 13.85
C TYR A 10 -11.06 -11.42 12.94
N ASP A 11 -12.18 -11.01 13.53
CA ASP A 11 -13.34 -10.44 12.82
C ASP A 11 -13.06 -9.06 12.18
N GLY A 12 -11.87 -8.49 12.42
CA GLY A 12 -11.50 -7.16 11.95
C GLY A 12 -10.44 -7.09 10.85
N PHE A 13 -9.91 -8.21 10.33
CA PHE A 13 -8.76 -8.16 9.43
C PHE A 13 -8.76 -9.26 8.38
N ASN A 14 -8.55 -8.89 7.11
CA ASN A 14 -8.50 -9.84 6.02
C ASN A 14 -7.12 -10.53 5.93
N CYS A 15 -7.07 -11.78 6.36
CA CYS A 15 -5.87 -12.60 6.36
C CYS A 15 -5.18 -12.80 5.00
N THR A 16 -5.86 -12.53 3.88
CA THR A 16 -5.21 -12.56 2.55
C THR A 16 -4.12 -11.51 2.40
N LEU A 17 -4.07 -10.52 3.29
CA LEU A 17 -3.04 -9.48 3.31
C LEU A 17 -1.76 -9.91 4.05
N LEU A 18 -1.78 -10.98 4.87
CA LEU A 18 -0.64 -11.36 5.71
C LEU A 18 0.61 -11.71 4.91
N ASP A 19 0.45 -12.37 3.77
CA ASP A 19 1.57 -12.72 2.91
C ASP A 19 2.25 -11.45 2.36
N ASN A 20 1.44 -10.47 1.94
CA ASN A 20 1.91 -9.17 1.45
C ASN A 20 2.64 -8.38 2.55
N ILE A 21 2.07 -8.32 3.75
CA ILE A 21 2.68 -7.66 4.92
C ILE A 21 4.00 -8.33 5.32
N ARG A 22 4.05 -9.67 5.31
CA ARG A 22 5.28 -10.41 5.57
C ARG A 22 6.37 -10.05 4.55
N ASN A 23 6.01 -9.91 3.28
CA ASN A 23 6.98 -9.60 2.23
C ASN A 23 7.62 -8.23 2.43
N ILE A 24 6.83 -7.18 2.68
CA ILE A 24 7.38 -5.83 2.92
C ILE A 24 8.19 -5.76 4.21
N ARG A 25 7.74 -6.41 5.29
CA ARG A 25 8.51 -6.53 6.54
C ARG A 25 9.87 -7.21 6.29
N ASN A 26 9.88 -8.32 5.55
CA ASN A 26 11.10 -9.03 5.22
C ASN A 26 12.02 -8.16 4.34
N ALA A 27 11.47 -7.44 3.35
CA ALA A 27 12.25 -6.55 2.51
C ALA A 27 12.95 -5.47 3.35
N ALA A 28 12.23 -4.84 4.28
CA ALA A 28 12.79 -3.86 5.22
C ALA A 28 13.87 -4.46 6.14
N ALA A 29 13.62 -5.65 6.73
CA ALA A 29 14.56 -6.28 7.64
C ALA A 29 15.87 -6.74 6.99
N HIS A 30 15.82 -7.13 5.71
CA HIS A 30 16.99 -7.57 4.95
C HIS A 30 17.64 -6.44 4.14
N SER A 31 17.23 -5.17 4.33
CA SER A 31 17.69 -4.01 3.55
C SER A 31 17.51 -4.17 2.03
N ASN A 32 16.54 -4.96 1.61
CA ASN A 32 16.17 -5.08 0.20
C ASN A 32 15.39 -3.83 -0.23
N CYS A 33 15.54 -3.45 -1.50
CA CYS A 33 14.75 -2.35 -2.03
C CYS A 33 13.26 -2.73 -2.04
N VAL A 34 12.48 -2.07 -1.18
CA VAL A 34 11.02 -2.25 -1.09
C VAL A 34 10.35 -1.88 -2.42
N ILE A 35 10.94 -0.96 -3.17
CA ILE A 35 10.45 -0.45 -4.46
C ILE A 35 11.51 -0.76 -5.54
N HIS A 36 11.51 -1.97 -6.07
CA HIS A 36 12.56 -2.42 -7.00
C HIS A 36 12.18 -2.34 -8.48
N ASP A 37 10.90 -2.52 -8.82
CA ASP A 37 10.40 -2.36 -10.19
C ASP A 37 8.91 -1.97 -10.18
N LEU A 38 8.62 -0.70 -10.47
CA LEU A 38 7.25 -0.16 -10.52
C LEU A 38 6.58 -0.31 -11.89
N THR A 39 7.28 -0.87 -12.87
CA THR A 39 6.77 -1.11 -14.23
C THR A 39 6.28 -2.53 -14.43
N ASN A 40 6.72 -3.47 -13.58
CA ASN A 40 6.25 -4.85 -13.59
C ASN A 40 4.76 -4.96 -13.26
N LYS A 41 4.00 -5.55 -14.18
CA LYS A 41 2.55 -5.80 -14.07
C LYS A 41 2.18 -7.27 -14.30
N ALA A 42 3.16 -8.18 -14.24
CA ALA A 42 2.95 -9.62 -14.44
C ALA A 42 2.26 -10.31 -13.25
N GLY A 43 2.15 -9.63 -12.11
CA GLY A 43 1.52 -10.16 -10.91
C GLY A 43 -0.01 -10.23 -10.98
N PHE A 44 -0.59 -10.71 -9.89
CA PHE A 44 -2.03 -10.75 -9.64
C PHE A 44 -2.40 -9.66 -8.65
N TYR A 45 -3.62 -9.12 -8.71
CA TYR A 45 -4.14 -8.19 -7.72
C TYR A 45 -5.03 -8.90 -6.70
N ASN A 46 -5.01 -8.46 -5.44
CA ASN A 46 -5.94 -8.93 -4.42
C ASN A 46 -7.29 -8.20 -4.54
N ASN A 47 -8.39 -8.96 -4.68
CA ASN A 47 -9.75 -8.42 -4.82
C ASN A 47 -10.22 -7.60 -3.61
N TYR A 48 -9.82 -7.99 -2.39
CA TYR A 48 -10.12 -7.24 -1.18
C TYR A 48 -9.43 -5.87 -1.17
N LEU A 49 -8.17 -5.80 -1.62
CA LEU A 49 -7.50 -4.50 -1.79
C LEU A 49 -8.18 -3.64 -2.84
N VAL A 50 -8.59 -4.24 -3.97
CA VAL A 50 -9.32 -3.48 -5.00
C VAL A 50 -10.60 -2.87 -4.40
N SER A 51 -11.37 -3.61 -3.59
CA SER A 51 -12.61 -3.09 -3.00
C SER A 51 -12.35 -1.98 -1.97
N ARG A 52 -11.24 -2.04 -1.22
CA ARG A 52 -10.82 -0.97 -0.32
C ARG A 52 -10.33 0.26 -1.08
N VAL A 53 -9.43 0.09 -2.03
CA VAL A 53 -8.83 1.21 -2.79
C VAL A 53 -9.84 1.94 -3.66
N VAL A 54 -10.85 1.25 -4.21
CA VAL A 54 -11.95 1.91 -4.95
C VAL A 54 -12.72 2.90 -4.07
N LYS A 55 -12.86 2.64 -2.77
CA LYS A 55 -13.51 3.57 -1.83
C LYS A 55 -12.61 4.75 -1.49
N LEU A 56 -11.30 4.53 -1.42
CA LEU A 56 -10.30 5.55 -1.10
C LEU A 56 -10.06 6.51 -2.28
N LEU A 57 -10.13 6.02 -3.52
CA LEU A 57 -9.81 6.79 -4.72
C LEU A 57 -11.06 7.07 -5.57
N ALA A 58 -11.98 7.86 -5.01
CA ALA A 58 -13.18 8.29 -5.71
C ALA A 58 -12.82 9.05 -6.99
N GLY A 59 -12.99 8.41 -8.16
CA GLY A 59 -12.66 8.97 -9.47
C GLY A 59 -11.63 8.16 -10.27
N VAL A 60 -10.87 7.27 -9.62
CA VAL A 60 -9.96 6.36 -10.33
C VAL A 60 -10.72 5.12 -10.80
N LYS A 61 -10.64 4.81 -12.10
CA LYS A 61 -11.29 3.63 -12.69
C LYS A 61 -10.80 2.34 -12.01
N LYS A 62 -11.72 1.44 -11.64
CA LYS A 62 -11.39 0.13 -11.05
C LYS A 62 -10.33 -0.64 -11.83
N ARG A 63 -10.38 -0.62 -13.17
CA ARG A 63 -9.38 -1.26 -14.03
C ARG A 63 -7.98 -0.70 -13.83
N THR A 64 -7.85 0.62 -13.65
CA THR A 64 -6.58 1.28 -13.34
C THR A 64 -6.06 0.82 -11.98
N ILE A 65 -6.92 0.76 -10.96
CA ILE A 65 -6.56 0.25 -9.63
C ILE A 65 -6.06 -1.19 -9.71
N GLN A 66 -6.80 -2.06 -10.41
CA GLN A 66 -6.40 -3.46 -10.63
C GLN A 66 -5.03 -3.55 -11.32
N ASP A 67 -4.81 -2.76 -12.37
CA ASP A 67 -3.56 -2.75 -13.11
C ASP A 67 -2.36 -2.30 -12.25
N ARG A 68 -2.55 -1.27 -11.41
CA ARG A 68 -1.52 -0.80 -10.47
C ARG A 68 -1.25 -1.82 -9.36
N LEU A 69 -2.28 -2.46 -8.84
CA LEU A 69 -2.17 -3.49 -7.79
C LEU A 69 -1.54 -4.80 -8.29
N LYS A 70 -1.40 -5.04 -9.60
CA LYS A 70 -0.59 -6.17 -10.10
C LYS A 70 0.89 -6.01 -9.78
N ASN A 71 1.34 -4.79 -9.54
CA ASN A 71 2.71 -4.55 -9.11
C ASN A 71 2.89 -5.03 -7.67
N LYS A 72 3.85 -5.93 -7.46
CA LYS A 72 4.06 -6.58 -6.17
C LYS A 72 4.41 -5.59 -5.07
N CYS A 73 5.34 -4.67 -5.32
CA CYS A 73 5.77 -3.66 -4.33
C CYS A 73 4.60 -2.79 -3.88
N VAL A 74 3.79 -2.36 -4.85
CA VAL A 74 2.61 -1.51 -4.62
C VAL A 74 1.56 -2.27 -3.81
N GLN A 75 1.31 -3.53 -4.15
CA GLN A 75 0.35 -4.36 -3.43
C GLN A 75 0.82 -4.67 -2.01
N ASP A 76 2.10 -4.99 -1.82
CA ASP A 76 2.70 -5.23 -0.50
C ASP A 76 2.60 -3.99 0.38
N PHE A 77 2.93 -2.81 -0.17
CA PHE A 77 2.83 -1.52 0.52
C PHE A 77 1.39 -1.15 0.89
N ILE A 78 0.44 -1.22 -0.05
CA ILE A 78 -0.96 -0.87 0.22
C ILE A 78 -1.59 -1.87 1.21
N SER A 79 -1.20 -3.15 1.16
CA SER A 79 -1.64 -4.14 2.16
C SER A 79 -1.25 -3.72 3.58
N LEU A 80 -0.05 -3.17 3.76
CA LEU A 80 0.41 -2.66 5.05
C LEU A 80 -0.43 -1.46 5.51
N LEU A 81 -0.69 -0.49 4.62
CA LEU A 81 -1.51 0.68 4.96
C LEU A 81 -2.93 0.29 5.39
N ILE A 82 -3.57 -0.60 4.64
CA ILE A 82 -4.91 -1.10 4.97
C ILE A 82 -4.90 -1.89 6.28
N ALA A 83 -3.86 -2.68 6.53
CA ALA A 83 -3.72 -3.41 7.80
C ALA A 83 -3.58 -2.47 9.00
N VAL A 84 -2.81 -1.38 8.86
CA VAL A 84 -2.68 -0.36 9.90
C VAL A 84 -4.05 0.25 10.22
N ASP A 85 -4.82 0.60 9.20
CA ASP A 85 -6.17 1.14 9.37
C ASP A 85 -7.14 0.15 10.05
N ASP A 86 -7.07 -1.12 9.67
CA ASP A 86 -7.97 -2.16 10.18
C ASP A 86 -7.64 -2.62 11.61
N VAL A 87 -6.35 -2.77 11.92
CA VAL A 87 -5.86 -3.40 13.15
C VAL A 87 -5.66 -2.39 14.28
N ILE A 88 -5.18 -1.18 13.97
CA ILE A 88 -4.94 -0.16 15.00
C ILE A 88 -6.26 0.53 15.35
N LYS A 89 -6.76 0.27 16.56
CA LYS A 89 -7.99 0.87 17.09
C LYS A 89 -7.78 2.21 17.78
N SER A 90 -6.56 2.49 18.23
CA SER A 90 -6.21 3.79 18.80
C SER A 90 -6.03 4.80 17.68
N GLU A 91 -6.87 5.82 17.73
CA GLU A 91 -6.92 6.89 16.75
C GLU A 91 -5.61 7.67 16.71
N ASP A 92 -5.09 8.07 17.88
CA ASP A 92 -3.82 8.77 18.02
C ASP A 92 -2.64 7.99 17.46
N LEU A 93 -2.55 6.68 17.78
CA LEU A 93 -1.46 5.83 17.29
C LEU A 93 -1.53 5.66 15.76
N LYS A 94 -2.74 5.48 15.23
CA LYS A 94 -2.96 5.37 13.78
C LYS A 94 -2.55 6.68 13.10
N ASN A 95 -2.98 7.82 13.62
CA ASN A 95 -2.62 9.15 13.12
C ASN A 95 -1.12 9.37 13.09
N HIS A 96 -0.44 9.07 14.20
CA HIS A 96 1.00 9.21 14.27
C HIS A 96 1.72 8.36 13.21
N CYS A 97 1.33 7.08 13.06
CA CYS A 97 1.94 6.19 12.07
C CYS A 97 1.69 6.65 10.62
N LEU A 98 0.45 7.05 10.29
CA LEU A 98 0.11 7.52 8.94
C LEU A 98 0.73 8.88 8.62
N GLN A 99 0.94 9.73 9.62
CA GLN A 99 1.56 11.05 9.46
C GLN A 99 3.03 10.94 9.01
N GLU A 100 3.82 10.04 9.62
CA GLU A 100 5.21 9.81 9.17
C GLU A 100 5.30 9.34 7.70
N ILE A 101 4.30 8.55 7.28
CA ILE A 101 4.20 8.08 5.88
C ILE A 101 3.81 9.23 4.96
N LYS A 102 2.87 10.10 5.35
CA LYS A 102 2.52 11.32 4.60
C LYS A 102 3.75 12.20 4.41
N GLU A 103 4.52 12.46 5.46
CA GLU A 103 5.75 13.26 5.40
C GLU A 103 6.84 12.65 4.53
N LEU A 104 6.97 11.32 4.52
CA LEU A 104 7.85 10.61 3.59
C LEU A 104 7.49 10.92 2.13
N PHE A 105 6.20 10.80 1.78
CA PHE A 105 5.73 11.06 0.42
C PHE A 105 5.83 12.54 0.06
N ASP A 106 5.37 13.43 0.94
CA ASP A 106 5.28 14.87 0.67
C ASP A 106 6.64 15.58 0.69
N GLY A 107 7.61 15.08 1.45
CA GLY A 107 8.93 15.68 1.59
C GLY A 107 10.04 14.86 0.95
N ARG A 108 10.44 13.77 1.61
CA ARG A 108 11.68 13.06 1.29
C ARG A 108 11.68 12.48 -0.12
N MET A 109 10.58 11.86 -0.56
CA MET A 109 10.49 11.21 -1.88
C MET A 109 10.57 12.20 -3.04
N VAL A 110 10.08 13.43 -2.86
CA VAL A 110 10.04 14.44 -3.94
C VAL A 110 11.25 15.36 -3.97
N ARG A 111 12.20 15.23 -3.02
CA ARG A 111 13.39 16.09 -2.92
C ARG A 111 14.18 16.18 -4.23
N ASN A 112 14.31 15.06 -4.93
CA ASN A 112 15.00 14.95 -6.21
C ASN A 112 14.05 14.58 -7.36
N LYS A 113 12.76 14.99 -7.28
CA LYS A 113 11.74 14.68 -8.29
C LYS A 113 12.19 15.01 -9.72
N ASP A 114 13.07 16.00 -9.83
CA ASP A 114 13.58 16.49 -11.09
C ASP A 114 14.39 15.46 -11.89
N LEU A 115 15.05 14.53 -11.21
CA LEU A 115 15.77 13.41 -11.84
C LEU A 115 14.84 12.42 -12.53
N TYR A 116 13.54 12.45 -12.20
CA TYR A 116 12.55 11.47 -12.65
C TYR A 116 11.48 12.06 -13.57
N LYS A 117 11.64 13.31 -14.02
CA LYS A 117 10.67 14.01 -14.90
C LYS A 117 10.36 13.25 -16.20
N SER A 118 11.32 12.48 -16.71
CA SER A 118 11.15 11.66 -17.92
C SER A 118 10.46 10.31 -17.67
N SER A 119 10.34 9.88 -16.42
CA SER A 119 9.81 8.56 -16.05
C SER A 119 8.32 8.63 -15.69
N THR A 120 7.47 8.72 -16.71
CA THR A 120 6.01 8.80 -16.55
C THR A 120 5.43 7.66 -15.70
N SER A 121 5.92 6.43 -15.89
CA SER A 121 5.46 5.26 -15.12
C SER A 121 5.71 5.41 -13.63
N LEU A 122 6.89 5.95 -13.26
CA LEU A 122 7.25 6.20 -11.87
C LEU A 122 6.34 7.27 -11.27
N GLN A 123 6.16 8.38 -11.97
CA GLN A 123 5.32 9.49 -11.51
C GLN A 123 3.87 9.03 -11.27
N GLN A 124 3.31 8.28 -12.22
CA GLN A 124 1.94 7.76 -12.08
C GLN A 124 1.80 6.80 -10.90
N MET A 125 2.81 5.97 -10.64
CA MET A 125 2.77 5.04 -9.51
C MET A 125 2.96 5.76 -8.17
N TYR A 126 3.85 6.76 -8.14
CA TYR A 126 4.03 7.63 -6.98
C TYR A 126 2.73 8.37 -6.65
N ILE A 127 2.09 9.02 -7.63
CA ILE A 127 0.80 9.72 -7.45
C ILE A 127 -0.26 8.75 -6.92
N PHE A 128 -0.37 7.56 -7.52
CA PHE A 128 -1.32 6.54 -7.07
C PHE A 128 -1.12 6.14 -5.60
N CYS A 129 0.11 5.84 -5.19
CA CYS A 129 0.41 5.52 -3.79
C CYS A 129 0.18 6.72 -2.85
N LYS A 130 0.55 7.93 -3.29
CA LYS A 130 0.38 9.16 -2.54
C LYS A 130 -1.09 9.43 -2.23
N GLU A 131 -1.97 9.36 -3.24
CA GLU A 131 -3.41 9.58 -3.04
C GLU A 131 -3.99 8.59 -2.04
N ILE A 132 -3.56 7.32 -2.07
CA ILE A 132 -3.97 6.33 -1.07
C ILE A 132 -3.49 6.73 0.32
N VAL A 133 -2.22 7.10 0.48
CA VAL A 133 -1.66 7.55 1.78
C VAL A 133 -2.44 8.75 2.36
N HIS A 134 -2.89 9.67 1.51
CA HIS A 134 -3.67 10.83 1.93
C HIS A 134 -5.12 10.50 2.28
N ASN A 135 -5.71 9.52 1.60
CA ASN A 135 -7.11 9.12 1.75
C ASN A 135 -7.34 7.98 2.74
N VAL A 136 -6.30 7.22 3.12
CA VAL A 136 -6.33 6.35 4.30
C VAL A 136 -6.38 7.29 5.49
N GLN A 137 -7.61 7.59 5.89
CA GLN A 137 -7.93 8.37 7.07
C GLN A 137 -8.43 7.39 8.13
N PRO A 138 -8.17 7.68 9.40
CA PRO A 138 -8.91 7.07 10.47
C PRO A 138 -10.41 7.41 10.38
N SER A 139 -11.24 6.47 10.84
CA SER A 139 -12.70 6.59 10.95
C SER A 139 -13.12 7.50 12.09
#